data_AF-A0A923D3H3-F1
#
_entry.id   AF-A0A923D3H3-F1
#
_cell.length_a   1.000
_cell.length_b   1.000
_cell.length_c   1.000
_cell.angle_alpha   90.00
_cell.angle_beta   90.00
_cell.angle_gamma   90.00
#
_symmetry.space_group_name_H-M   'P 1'
#
loop_
_entity.id
_entity.type
_entity.pdbx_description
1 polymer ?
#
loop_
_entity_poly.entity_id
_entity_poly.type
_entity_poly.pdbx_seq_one_letter_code
_entity_poly.pdbx_strand_id
1 'polypeptide(L)'
;MADILGTAWWEEKRRTRKRYLASQRVLEEAVRNQAHLLSVRPALINLPSIRDASLQHLNLTKADLMHPELKTLVRNAYRRQAKLSHPDVGGDAPAFLKIHQAYEEMLHWAENPVYVTRRGFPDRWLYDGNQNRWLQPIPIRAHKR
;
A
#
# COMPACT_ATOMS: atom_id res chain seq x y z
N MET A 1 -30.99 8.76 -14.94
CA MET A 1 -30.50 9.90 -14.12
C MET A 1 -29.75 10.95 -14.94
N ALA A 2 -28.96 10.59 -15.96
CA ALA A 2 -28.25 11.55 -16.81
C ALA A 2 -29.20 12.56 -17.51
N ASP A 3 -30.41 12.11 -17.88
CA ASP A 3 -31.38 12.95 -18.56
C ASP A 3 -31.92 14.10 -17.68
N ILE A 4 -32.02 13.92 -16.36
CA ILE A 4 -32.64 14.90 -15.45
C ILE A 4 -31.78 16.15 -15.31
N LEU A 5 -30.47 15.99 -15.09
CA LEU A 5 -29.54 17.12 -15.02
C LEU A 5 -29.34 17.77 -16.41
N GLY A 6 -29.40 16.96 -17.47
CA GLY A 6 -29.38 17.45 -18.85
C GLY A 6 -30.57 18.34 -19.18
N THR A 7 -31.79 17.93 -18.80
CA THR A 7 -33.02 18.72 -18.99
C THR A 7 -32.97 20.01 -18.16
N ALA A 8 -32.56 19.93 -16.90
CA ALA A 8 -32.44 21.10 -16.03
C ALA A 8 -31.47 22.15 -16.61
N TRP A 9 -30.34 21.71 -17.19
CA TRP A 9 -29.40 22.60 -17.87
C TRP A 9 -30.03 23.32 -19.07
N TRP A 10 -30.73 22.58 -19.93
CA TRP A 10 -31.35 23.15 -21.13
C TRP A 10 -32.51 24.09 -20.81
N GLU A 11 -33.29 23.82 -19.78
CA GLU A 11 -34.34 24.70 -19.28
C GLU A 11 -33.77 26.02 -18.74
N GLU A 12 -32.74 25.95 -17.90
CA GLU A 12 -32.14 27.14 -17.30
C GLU A 12 -31.42 28.00 -18.35
N LYS A 13 -30.80 27.37 -19.35
CA LYS A 13 -30.24 28.08 -20.52
C LYS A 13 -31.33 28.74 -21.37
N ARG A 14 -32.48 28.08 -21.60
CA ARG A 14 -33.60 28.68 -22.36
C ARG A 14 -34.20 29.87 -21.61
N ARG A 15 -34.32 29.78 -20.29
CA ARG A 15 -34.87 30.83 -19.42
C ARG A 15 -33.98 32.07 -19.35
N THR A 16 -32.67 31.89 -19.16
CA THR A 16 -31.74 33.00 -18.86
C THR A 16 -30.85 33.40 -20.03
N ARG A 17 -30.73 32.55 -21.07
CA ARG A 17 -29.73 32.61 -22.17
C ARG A 17 -28.26 32.58 -21.72
N LYS A 18 -28.00 32.41 -20.43
CA LYS A 18 -26.65 32.43 -19.83
C LYS A 18 -26.20 31.01 -19.51
N ARG A 19 -25.12 30.56 -20.17
CA ARG A 19 -24.57 29.20 -19.96
C ARG A 19 -24.03 28.99 -18.55
N TYR A 20 -23.42 30.01 -17.94
CA TYR A 20 -22.83 29.86 -16.59
C TYR A 20 -23.90 29.61 -15.52
N LEU A 21 -25.07 30.24 -15.62
CA LEU A 21 -26.19 30.02 -14.70
C LEU A 21 -26.74 28.60 -14.82
N ALA A 22 -26.88 28.10 -16.05
CA ALA A 22 -27.29 26.72 -16.29
C ALA A 22 -26.29 25.70 -15.69
N SER A 23 -24.99 25.95 -15.83
CA SER A 23 -23.96 25.10 -15.22
C SER A 23 -23.97 25.17 -13.68
N GLN A 24 -24.18 26.36 -13.11
CA GLN A 24 -24.32 26.54 -11.66
C GLN A 24 -25.56 25.80 -11.12
N ARG A 25 -26.69 25.89 -11.82
CA ARG A 25 -27.94 25.18 -11.48
C ARG A 25 -27.73 23.67 -11.42
N VAL A 26 -27.05 23.10 -12.43
CA VAL A 26 -26.71 21.67 -12.43
C VAL A 26 -25.78 21.31 -11.27
N LEU A 27 -24.81 22.16 -10.96
CA LEU A 27 -23.90 21.94 -9.83
C LEU A 27 -24.62 21.96 -8.48
N GLU A 28 -25.61 22.84 -8.32
CA GLU A 28 -26.46 22.95 -7.12
C GLU A 28 -27.39 21.74 -6.98
N GLU A 29 -27.92 21.21 -8.08
CA GLU A 29 -28.80 20.02 -8.09
C GLU A 29 -28.04 18.69 -8.07
N ALA A 30 -26.75 18.71 -8.38
CA ALA A 30 -25.93 17.51 -8.35
C ALA A 30 -25.89 16.95 -6.93
N VAL A 31 -26.51 15.78 -6.75
CA VAL A 31 -26.45 15.05 -5.49
C VAL A 31 -24.99 14.73 -5.20
N ARG A 32 -24.49 15.23 -4.06
CA ARG A 32 -23.21 14.80 -3.51
C ARG A 32 -23.38 13.36 -3.04
N ASN A 33 -23.14 12.40 -3.92
CA ASN A 33 -23.06 11.00 -3.52
C ASN A 33 -22.01 10.90 -2.42
N GLN A 34 -22.42 10.52 -1.20
CA GLN A 34 -21.53 10.21 -0.08
C GLN A 34 -20.80 8.88 -0.32
N ALA A 35 -20.36 8.64 -1.55
CA ALA A 35 -19.56 7.49 -1.88
C ALA A 35 -18.25 7.59 -1.10
N HIS A 36 -17.86 6.49 -0.46
CA HIS A 36 -16.60 6.42 0.25
C HIS A 36 -15.45 6.82 -0.69
N LEU A 37 -14.49 7.62 -0.21
CA LEU A 37 -13.41 8.14 -1.06
C LEU A 37 -12.64 7.03 -1.79
N LEU A 38 -12.52 5.85 -1.19
CA LEU A 38 -11.88 4.68 -1.81
C LEU A 38 -12.67 4.06 -2.97
N SER A 39 -13.92 4.48 -3.21
CA SER A 39 -14.73 4.06 -4.36
C SER A 39 -14.36 4.84 -5.63
N VAL A 40 -13.88 6.08 -5.46
CA VAL A 40 -13.53 6.99 -6.58
C VAL A 40 -12.02 7.12 -6.73
N ARG A 41 -11.29 7.13 -5.62
CA ARG A 41 -9.83 7.24 -5.58
C ARG A 41 -9.22 5.90 -5.17
N PRO A 42 -8.30 5.34 -5.96
CA PRO A 42 -7.61 4.10 -5.56
C PRO A 42 -6.75 4.35 -4.32
N ALA A 43 -6.71 3.36 -3.44
CA ALA A 43 -5.86 3.37 -2.25
C ALA A 43 -4.39 3.33 -2.63
N LEU A 44 -3.54 3.94 -1.80
CA LEU A 44 -2.09 3.85 -1.87
C LEU A 44 -1.61 3.06 -0.66
N ILE A 45 -0.91 1.94 -0.90
CA ILE A 45 -0.30 1.13 0.15
C ILE A 45 1.21 1.17 -0.05
N ASN A 46 1.93 1.62 0.96
CA ASN A 46 3.39 1.54 0.99
C ASN A 46 3.79 0.23 1.68
N LEU A 47 4.49 -0.62 0.95
CA LEU A 47 5.00 -1.89 1.46
C LEU A 47 6.51 -1.79 1.61
N PRO A 48 7.10 -2.23 2.74
CA PRO A 48 8.54 -2.26 2.90
C PRO A 48 9.15 -3.19 1.84
N SER A 49 10.12 -2.68 1.10
CA SER A 49 10.82 -3.36 0.02
C SER A 49 12.00 -4.15 0.58
N ILE A 50 11.71 -5.30 1.17
CA ILE A 50 12.74 -6.21 1.70
C ILE A 50 12.50 -7.64 1.23
N ARG A 51 13.58 -8.40 1.07
CA ARG A 51 13.51 -9.82 0.72
C ARG A 51 12.84 -10.60 1.84
N ASP A 52 11.80 -11.35 1.50
CA ASP A 52 11.08 -12.18 2.48
C ASP A 52 12.00 -13.25 3.10
N ALA A 53 13.03 -13.71 2.36
CA ALA A 53 14.04 -14.63 2.87
C ALA A 53 14.83 -14.05 4.05
N SER A 54 15.19 -12.77 4.02
CA SER A 54 15.97 -12.11 5.08
C SER A 54 15.15 -11.99 6.36
N LEU A 55 13.85 -11.73 6.23
CA LEU A 55 12.89 -11.79 7.35
C LEU A 55 12.76 -13.21 7.90
N GLN A 56 12.64 -14.23 7.03
CA GLN A 56 12.51 -15.62 7.45
C GLN A 56 13.75 -16.13 8.19
N HIS A 57 14.95 -15.84 7.68
CA HIS A 57 16.21 -16.24 8.31
C HIS A 57 16.40 -15.64 9.70
N LEU A 58 15.86 -14.45 9.96
CA LEU A 58 15.91 -13.79 11.26
C LEU A 58 14.65 -14.02 12.10
N ASN A 59 13.67 -14.76 11.57
CA ASN A 59 12.36 -14.99 12.18
C ASN A 59 11.67 -13.67 12.59
N LEU A 60 11.72 -12.68 11.68
CA LEU A 60 11.05 -11.38 11.81
C LEU A 60 9.79 -11.33 10.94
N THR A 61 8.83 -10.52 11.35
CA THR A 61 7.60 -10.29 10.61
C THR A 61 7.60 -8.90 9.97
N LYS A 62 6.72 -8.69 8.97
CA LYS A 62 6.54 -7.36 8.35
C LYS A 62 5.99 -6.31 9.33
N ALA A 63 5.39 -6.72 10.44
CA ALA A 63 4.94 -5.80 11.48
C ALA A 63 6.13 -5.22 12.27
N ASP A 64 7.16 -6.03 12.52
CA ASP A 64 8.36 -5.62 13.26
C ASP A 64 9.15 -4.52 12.53
N LEU A 65 9.03 -4.46 11.19
CA LEU A 65 9.64 -3.41 10.37
C LEU A 65 9.15 -2.00 10.73
N MET A 66 7.95 -1.88 11.29
CA MET A 66 7.37 -0.60 11.70
C MET A 66 7.73 -0.25 13.16
N HIS A 67 8.49 -1.10 13.85
CA HIS A 67 8.86 -0.87 15.24
C HIS A 67 9.93 0.23 15.34
N PRO A 68 9.79 1.20 16.26
CA PRO A 68 10.75 2.30 16.41
C PRO A 68 12.17 1.82 16.72
N GLU A 69 12.29 0.68 17.40
CA GLU A 69 13.58 0.05 17.74
C GLU A 69 13.97 -1.10 16.80
N LEU A 70 13.66 -1.03 15.52
CA LEU A 70 13.94 -2.11 14.57
C LEU A 70 15.39 -2.62 14.63
N LYS A 71 16.38 -1.72 14.75
CA LYS A 71 17.79 -2.10 14.80
C LYS A 71 18.12 -2.99 16.01
N THR A 72 17.50 -2.77 17.17
CA THR A 72 17.73 -3.60 18.35
C THR A 72 17.06 -4.96 18.19
N LEU A 73 15.84 -4.99 17.65
CA LEU A 73 15.13 -6.23 17.31
C LEU A 73 15.91 -7.10 16.34
N VAL A 74 16.46 -6.51 15.26
CA VAL A 74 17.28 -7.21 14.27
C VAL A 74 18.54 -7.81 14.92
N ARG A 75 19.25 -7.04 15.76
CA ARG A 75 20.43 -7.55 16.49
C ARG A 75 20.08 -8.70 17.44
N ASN A 76 18.95 -8.59 18.16
CA ASN A 76 18.50 -9.62 19.09
C ASN A 76 18.05 -10.89 18.34
N ALA A 77 17.35 -10.73 17.23
CA ALA A 77 16.97 -11.82 16.33
C ALA A 77 18.20 -12.55 15.78
N TYR A 78 19.19 -11.81 15.27
CA TYR A 78 20.45 -12.38 14.81
C TYR A 78 21.17 -13.16 15.91
N ARG A 79 21.32 -12.60 17.12
CA ARG A 79 21.98 -13.29 18.24
C ARG A 79 21.29 -14.61 18.59
N ARG A 80 19.96 -14.63 18.62
CA ARG A 80 19.18 -15.85 18.88
C ARG A 80 19.43 -16.89 17.79
N GLN A 81 19.34 -16.49 16.53
CA GLN A 81 19.48 -17.42 15.40
C GLN A 81 20.92 -17.91 15.23
N ALA A 82 21.90 -17.02 15.39
CA ALA A 82 23.32 -17.33 15.39
C ALA A 82 23.64 -18.41 16.42
N LYS A 83 23.17 -18.25 17.66
CA LYS A 83 23.37 -19.24 18.74
C LYS A 83 22.81 -20.62 18.40
N LEU A 84 21.67 -20.69 17.70
CA LEU A 84 21.04 -21.96 17.31
C LEU A 84 21.74 -22.63 16.13
N SER A 85 22.34 -21.84 15.23
CA SER A 85 22.84 -22.32 13.93
C SER A 85 24.37 -22.40 13.87
N HIS A 86 25.06 -22.04 14.94
CA HIS A 86 26.52 -21.88 14.92
C HIS A 86 27.23 -23.22 14.72
N PRO A 87 28.22 -23.32 13.81
CA PRO A 87 28.90 -24.58 13.51
C PRO A 87 29.60 -25.20 14.73
N ASP A 88 30.18 -24.37 15.61
CA ASP A 88 30.87 -24.86 16.83
C ASP A 88 29.95 -25.56 17.84
N VAL A 89 28.63 -25.36 17.76
CA VAL A 89 27.63 -26.09 18.57
C VAL A 89 26.92 -27.19 17.76
N GLY A 90 27.48 -27.59 16.62
CA GLY A 90 26.93 -28.62 15.74
C GLY A 90 25.89 -28.11 14.74
N GLY A 91 25.84 -26.79 14.52
CA GLY A 91 24.97 -26.17 13.52
C GLY A 91 25.50 -26.25 12.08
N ASP A 92 24.66 -25.84 11.13
CA ASP A 92 24.98 -25.84 9.71
C ASP A 92 25.67 -24.54 9.29
N ALA A 93 26.94 -24.63 8.87
CA ALA A 93 27.75 -23.49 8.46
C ALA A 93 27.12 -22.67 7.29
N PRO A 94 26.65 -23.27 6.19
CA PRO A 94 25.96 -22.53 5.14
C PRO A 94 24.65 -21.88 5.61
N ALA A 95 23.91 -22.48 6.53
CA ALA A 95 22.75 -21.82 7.13
C ALA A 95 23.16 -20.57 7.93
N PHE A 96 24.23 -20.67 8.74
CA PHE A 96 24.77 -19.53 9.49
C PHE A 96 25.17 -18.36 8.58
N LEU A 97 25.81 -18.64 7.44
CA LEU A 97 26.16 -17.63 6.45
C LEU A 97 24.93 -16.89 5.92
N LYS A 98 23.83 -17.61 5.62
CA LYS A 98 22.58 -16.99 5.17
C LYS A 98 21.96 -16.08 6.24
N ILE A 99 22.03 -16.50 7.51
CA ILE A 99 21.56 -15.71 8.66
C ILE A 99 22.38 -14.43 8.80
N HIS A 100 23.70 -14.52 8.64
CA HIS A 100 24.57 -13.36 8.69
C HIS A 100 24.30 -12.38 7.54
N GLN A 101 24.17 -12.87 6.31
CA GLN A 101 23.80 -12.05 5.15
C GLN A 101 22.44 -11.36 5.35
N ALA A 102 21.45 -12.10 5.85
CA ALA A 102 20.13 -11.53 6.17
C ALA A 102 20.21 -10.42 7.22
N TYR A 103 21.08 -10.56 8.22
CA TYR A 103 21.32 -9.54 9.24
C TYR A 103 21.92 -8.26 8.65
N GLU A 104 22.94 -8.37 7.79
CA GLU A 104 23.53 -7.21 7.13
C GLU A 104 22.53 -6.50 6.22
N GLU A 105 21.77 -7.26 5.42
CA GLU A 105 20.71 -6.71 4.56
C GLU A 105 19.64 -5.96 5.39
N MET A 106 19.19 -6.55 6.51
CA MET A 106 18.20 -5.92 7.40
C MET A 106 18.74 -4.65 8.05
N LEU A 107 20.00 -4.62 8.48
CA LEU A 107 20.60 -3.42 9.06
C LEU A 107 20.74 -2.31 8.02
N HIS A 108 21.19 -2.65 6.81
CA HIS A 108 21.30 -1.70 5.73
C HIS A 108 19.94 -1.11 5.35
N TRP A 109 18.90 -1.95 5.28
CA TRP A 109 17.53 -1.50 5.05
C TRP A 109 17.00 -0.65 6.22
N ALA A 110 17.30 -1.00 7.47
CA ALA A 110 16.89 -0.21 8.63
C ALA A 110 17.56 1.18 8.69
N GLU A 111 18.70 1.36 8.03
CA GLU A 111 19.35 2.65 7.83
C GLU A 111 18.72 3.44 6.68
N ASN A 112 18.42 2.76 5.57
CA ASN A 112 17.86 3.36 4.36
C ASN A 112 16.60 2.59 3.95
N PRO A 113 15.46 2.80 4.63
CA PRO A 113 14.27 2.00 4.39
C PRO A 113 13.65 2.34 3.05
N VAL A 114 13.62 1.36 2.15
CA VAL A 114 13.00 1.46 0.84
C VAL A 114 11.59 0.89 0.89
N TYR A 115 10.63 1.58 0.25
CA TYR A 115 9.24 1.18 0.16
C TYR A 115 8.79 1.08 -1.30
N VAL A 116 7.94 0.09 -1.60
CA VAL A 116 7.21 0.00 -2.86
C VAL A 116 5.78 0.48 -2.64
N THR A 117 5.36 1.47 -3.42
CA THR A 117 3.97 1.92 -3.42
C THR A 117 3.14 1.06 -4.37
N ARG A 118 2.05 0.49 -3.85
CA ARG A 118 1.02 -0.20 -4.63
C ARG A 118 -0.27 0.61 -4.64
N ARG A 119 -0.85 0.80 -5.83
CA ARG A 119 -2.10 1.52 -6.04
C ARG A 119 -3.20 0.59 -6.51
N GLY A 120 -4.42 0.76 -6.02
CA GLY A 120 -5.56 -0.07 -6.47
C GLY A 120 -6.85 0.16 -5.71
N PHE A 121 -7.94 -0.37 -6.25
CA PHE A 121 -9.25 -0.37 -5.62
C PHE A 121 -9.48 -1.63 -4.80
N PRO A 122 -10.35 -1.59 -3.78
CA PRO A 122 -10.61 -2.77 -2.97
C PRO A 122 -11.40 -3.86 -3.69
N ASP A 123 -12.31 -3.44 -4.55
CA ASP A 123 -13.36 -4.23 -5.17
C ASP A 123 -13.21 -4.35 -6.69
N ARG A 124 -12.32 -3.56 -7.31
CA ARG A 124 -12.21 -3.41 -8.77
C ARG A 124 -10.78 -3.53 -9.26
N TRP A 125 -10.67 -3.99 -10.51
CA TRP A 125 -9.41 -3.94 -11.25
C TRP A 125 -9.07 -2.51 -11.63
N LEU A 126 -7.79 -2.15 -11.52
CA LEU A 126 -7.27 -0.84 -11.92
C LEU A 126 -6.39 -1.02 -13.14
N TYR A 127 -6.70 -0.35 -14.24
CA TYR A 127 -5.78 -0.27 -15.36
C TYR A 127 -4.66 0.73 -15.06
N ASP A 128 -3.41 0.29 -15.14
CA ASP A 128 -2.24 1.15 -15.03
C ASP A 128 -1.68 1.42 -16.43
N GLY A 129 -1.87 2.66 -16.90
CA GLY A 129 -1.40 3.10 -18.22
C GLY A 129 0.12 3.22 -18.33
N ASN A 130 0.84 3.42 -17.22
CA ASN A 130 2.30 3.52 -17.25
C ASN A 130 2.94 2.15 -17.45
N GLN A 131 2.32 1.11 -16.89
CA GLN A 131 2.81 -0.27 -16.94
C GLN A 131 2.06 -1.13 -17.97
N ASN A 132 1.10 -0.53 -18.69
CA ASN A 132 0.25 -1.18 -19.69
C ASN A 132 -0.36 -2.50 -19.19
N ARG A 133 -0.86 -2.52 -17.95
CA ARG A 133 -1.36 -3.74 -17.30
C ARG A 133 -2.56 -3.51 -16.39
N TRP A 134 -3.37 -4.55 -16.22
CA TRP A 134 -4.44 -4.59 -15.24
C TRP A 134 -3.90 -5.02 -13.87
N LEU A 135 -4.13 -4.18 -12.85
CA LEU A 135 -3.79 -4.45 -11.47
C LEU A 135 -5.00 -5.05 -10.75
N GLN A 136 -4.77 -6.18 -10.08
CA GLN A 136 -5.81 -6.84 -9.30
C GLN A 136 -6.27 -5.98 -8.10
N PRO A 137 -7.51 -6.17 -7.63
CA PRO A 137 -8.02 -5.52 -6.43
C PRO A 137 -7.12 -5.73 -5.21
N ILE A 138 -7.09 -4.73 -4.33
CA ILE A 138 -6.29 -4.73 -3.12
C ILE A 138 -7.18 -5.12 -1.93
N PRO A 139 -6.86 -6.19 -1.18
CA PRO A 139 -7.66 -6.57 -0.04
C PRO A 139 -7.64 -5.44 1.01
N ILE A 140 -8.82 -5.04 1.49
CA ILE A 140 -8.94 -4.15 2.65
C ILE A 140 -8.38 -4.93 3.84
N ARG A 141 -7.17 -4.57 4.28
CA ARG A 141 -6.69 -5.05 5.58
C ARG A 141 -7.49 -4.30 6.64
N ALA A 142 -8.54 -4.94 7.16
CA ALA A 142 -9.19 -4.45 8.36
C ALA A 142 -8.14 -4.41 9.47
N HIS A 143 -7.79 -3.21 9.94
CA HIS A 143 -7.10 -3.09 11.21
C HIS A 143 -8.04 -3.66 12.27
N LYS A 144 -7.74 -4.86 12.78
CA LYS A 144 -8.33 -5.32 14.03
C LYS A 144 -7.90 -4.30 15.09
N ARG A 145 -8.88 -3.59 15.63
CA ARG A 145 -8.73 -2.74 16.82
C ARG A 145 -8.34 -3.58 18.02
#